data_AF-A0A815FJJ1-F1
#
_entry.id   AF-A0A815FJJ1-F1
#
_cell.length_a   1.000
_cell.length_b   1.000
_cell.length_c   1.000
_cell.angle_alpha   90.00
_cell.angle_beta   90.00
_cell.angle_gamma   90.00
#
_symmetry.space_group_name_H-M   'P 1'
#
loop_
_entity.id
_entity.type
_entity.pdbx_description
1 polymer ?
#
loop_
_entity_poly.entity_id
_entity_poly.type
_entity_poly.pdbx_seq_one_letter_code
_entity_poly.pdbx_strand_id
1 'polypeptide(L)'
;MSRSTNENIPLSAFNRPPTDRILSSQSVCVDSPQITTCGHFGIGQDMCQLCHRRAKLNIPVYLHEEKRIREAEEDKLLNHYRDTKDMEEQRKQDAALKAAREERQKVAAFNLGIAEATRAKKLDRTQELEIPRSIIFRKRLRTPPTYIKQHDFARQIEAQIKTRQEERYAEKSDKDFSERLEQIQLAETLAQERENYLKNKRHQQGQLKNALFNQIQSKPIEPMDQPDKTLFGLNDMSTEELQRRRLHAIDIVRQEKELIEQRQRQQLLKQIHEQEYELKALDIMKDDLISERRERHRRDLKIRKNLESDWINAMDGKHKRDEDERMHLKAPQGILVHEQCDQYRRCAQCQRNLDNYGKTNVWSDTRYIPGARIMV
;
A
#
# COMPACT_ATOMS: atom_id res chain seq x y z
N MET A 1 34.56 -23.98 -12.19
CA MET A 1 35.52 -23.16 -11.41
C MET A 1 35.23 -21.71 -11.75
N SER A 2 34.69 -20.83 -10.92
CA SER A 2 34.51 -20.83 -9.47
C SER A 2 33.35 -19.85 -9.19
N ARG A 3 32.26 -20.32 -8.55
CA ARG A 3 31.20 -19.48 -8.01
C ARG A 3 31.43 -19.43 -6.49
N SER A 4 31.91 -18.30 -5.98
CA SER A 4 31.99 -18.04 -4.55
C SER A 4 30.68 -17.44 -4.08
N THR A 5 29.87 -18.23 -3.40
CA THR A 5 28.74 -17.77 -2.57
C THR A 5 29.26 -17.47 -1.18
N ASN A 6 29.28 -16.19 -0.82
CA ASN A 6 29.68 -15.69 0.48
C ASN A 6 28.38 -15.38 1.25
N GLU A 7 27.93 -16.30 2.10
CA GLU A 7 26.81 -16.09 3.01
C GLU A 7 27.36 -15.54 4.34
N ASN A 8 27.18 -14.24 4.55
CA ASN A 8 27.33 -13.59 5.85
C ASN A 8 25.94 -13.21 6.34
N ILE A 9 25.44 -13.89 7.36
CA ILE A 9 24.22 -13.53 8.09
C ILE A 9 24.65 -12.85 9.40
N PRO A 10 24.21 -11.61 9.69
CA PRO A 10 24.55 -10.93 10.93
C PRO A 10 23.62 -11.35 12.08
N LEU A 11 24.23 -11.67 13.21
CA LEU A 11 23.58 -11.82 14.51
C LEU A 11 23.01 -10.46 14.95
N SER A 12 21.68 -10.34 14.98
CA SER A 12 21.00 -9.19 15.57
C SER A 12 20.83 -9.38 17.08
N ALA A 13 21.51 -8.51 17.82
CA ALA A 13 21.35 -8.27 19.23
C ALA A 13 19.94 -7.72 19.56
N PHE A 14 19.33 -8.21 20.64
CA PHE A 14 18.25 -7.53 21.33
C PHE A 14 18.62 -7.25 22.79
N ASN A 15 18.48 -5.98 23.13
CA ASN A 15 18.71 -5.37 24.42
C ASN A 15 17.72 -5.88 25.50
N ARG A 16 18.25 -6.07 26.71
CA ARG A 16 17.55 -5.97 28.02
C ARG A 16 17.12 -4.50 28.27
N PRO A 17 16.16 -4.14 29.17
CA PRO A 17 16.16 -4.42 30.64
C PRO A 17 14.74 -4.39 31.31
N PRO A 18 14.55 -4.14 32.64
CA PRO A 18 15.16 -4.72 33.86
C PRO A 18 14.16 -5.24 34.94
N THR A 19 14.73 -6.02 35.87
CA THR A 19 14.47 -6.14 37.33
C THR A 19 13.07 -6.40 37.88
N ASP A 20 12.96 -7.48 38.67
CA ASP A 20 12.71 -7.29 40.11
C ASP A 20 13.47 -8.31 40.98
N ARG A 21 14.11 -7.76 42.01
CA ARG A 21 14.80 -8.44 43.12
C ARG A 21 13.75 -8.83 44.15
N ILE A 22 13.75 -10.08 44.66
CA ILE A 22 13.47 -10.32 46.08
C ILE A 22 14.46 -11.34 46.67
N LEU A 23 15.17 -10.81 47.66
CA LEU A 23 16.07 -11.33 48.68
C LEU A 23 16.29 -12.85 48.82
N SER A 24 17.56 -13.23 48.71
CA SER A 24 18.14 -14.37 49.41
C SER A 24 18.48 -13.93 50.83
N SER A 25 17.71 -14.40 51.81
CA SER A 25 17.99 -14.21 53.24
C SER A 25 18.99 -15.26 53.69
N GLN A 26 20.23 -14.82 53.95
CA GLN A 26 21.19 -15.54 54.78
C GLN A 26 20.62 -15.65 56.19
N SER A 27 20.35 -16.87 56.66
CA SER A 27 20.02 -17.12 58.06
C SER A 27 21.32 -17.29 58.85
N VAL A 28 21.59 -16.32 59.72
CA VAL A 28 22.59 -16.41 60.79
C VAL A 28 22.10 -17.44 61.82
N CYS A 29 22.92 -18.44 62.11
CA CYS A 29 22.69 -19.36 63.22
C CYS A 29 22.89 -18.60 64.55
N VAL A 30 21.82 -18.48 65.34
CA VAL A 30 21.89 -18.10 66.76
C VAL A 30 21.39 -19.29 67.55
N ASP A 31 22.30 -19.91 68.29
CA ASP A 31 21.99 -21.00 69.21
C ASP A 31 21.14 -20.49 70.39
N SER A 32 19.94 -21.05 70.54
CA SER A 32 19.22 -21.09 71.81
C SER A 32 18.29 -22.31 71.83
N PRO A 33 18.39 -23.19 72.85
CA PRO A 33 17.61 -24.42 72.89
C PRO A 33 16.19 -24.12 73.38
N GLN A 34 15.23 -24.15 72.47
CA GLN A 34 13.81 -24.16 72.81
C GLN A 34 13.23 -25.56 72.57
N ILE A 35 12.60 -26.05 73.63
CA ILE A 35 12.04 -27.38 73.83
C ILE A 35 11.01 -27.69 72.75
N THR A 36 11.18 -28.84 72.09
CA THR A 36 10.34 -29.33 71.00
C THR A 36 9.04 -29.96 71.52
N THR A 37 7.89 -29.47 71.07
CA THR A 37 6.59 -30.19 71.16
C THR A 37 6.27 -31.02 69.92
N CYS A 38 7.26 -31.25 69.04
CA CYS A 38 7.44 -32.48 68.26
C CYS A 38 8.76 -32.36 67.47
N GLY A 39 9.87 -32.83 68.06
CA GLY A 39 11.18 -32.83 67.43
C GLY A 39 11.44 -34.17 66.76
N HIS A 40 11.46 -34.21 65.42
CA HIS A 40 11.89 -35.39 64.69
C HIS A 40 13.14 -35.06 63.87
N PHE A 41 14.29 -35.19 64.55
CA PHE A 41 15.60 -35.35 63.94
C PHE A 41 16.04 -36.78 64.18
N GLY A 42 16.16 -37.58 63.11
CA GLY A 42 16.75 -38.90 63.19
C GLY A 42 16.07 -39.95 62.32
N ILE A 43 16.57 -40.07 61.08
CA ILE A 43 16.89 -41.33 60.38
C ILE A 43 15.83 -42.45 60.49
N GLY A 44 15.04 -42.57 59.42
CA GLY A 44 14.38 -43.83 59.04
C GLY A 44 13.09 -44.17 59.78
N GLN A 45 11.97 -43.91 59.10
CA GLN A 45 10.69 -44.63 59.26
C GLN A 45 9.98 -44.52 60.63
N ASP A 46 9.27 -43.40 60.82
CA ASP A 46 7.82 -43.37 61.10
C ASP A 46 7.43 -42.05 61.79
N MET A 47 6.46 -41.36 61.20
CA MET A 47 5.85 -40.17 61.80
C MET A 47 5.20 -40.57 63.15
N CYS A 48 5.36 -39.77 64.21
CA CYS A 48 4.70 -40.07 65.49
C CYS A 48 3.17 -40.21 65.31
N GLN A 49 2.50 -40.97 66.17
CA GLN A 49 1.07 -41.28 66.02
C GLN A 49 0.15 -40.04 65.86
N LEU A 50 0.52 -38.89 66.43
CA LEU A 50 -0.18 -37.62 66.24
C LEU A 50 0.05 -37.03 64.84
N CYS A 51 1.28 -37.01 64.35
CA CYS A 51 1.60 -36.60 63.00
C CYS A 51 1.04 -37.58 61.96
N HIS A 52 1.02 -38.87 62.24
CA HIS A 52 0.41 -39.90 61.41
C HIS A 52 -1.13 -39.78 61.39
N ARG A 53 -1.78 -39.52 62.53
CA ARG A 53 -3.23 -39.20 62.56
C ARG A 53 -3.55 -37.90 61.84
N ARG A 54 -2.74 -36.84 62.03
CA ARG A 54 -2.91 -35.57 61.31
C ARG A 54 -2.71 -35.76 59.81
N ALA A 55 -1.71 -36.54 59.37
CA ALA A 55 -1.51 -36.86 57.96
C ALA A 55 -2.64 -37.73 57.38
N LYS A 56 -3.20 -38.67 58.17
CA LYS A 56 -4.38 -39.46 57.78
C LYS A 56 -5.67 -38.64 57.72
N LEU A 57 -5.80 -37.58 58.52
CA LEU A 57 -6.97 -36.71 58.59
C LEU A 57 -6.86 -35.49 57.65
N ASN A 58 -5.65 -35.03 57.32
CA ASN A 58 -5.41 -34.00 56.32
C ASN A 58 -5.46 -34.63 54.94
N ILE A 59 -6.64 -34.60 54.32
CA ILE A 59 -6.79 -34.90 52.91
C ILE A 59 -6.28 -33.68 52.13
N PRO A 60 -5.15 -33.77 51.39
CA PRO A 60 -4.70 -32.67 50.55
C PRO A 60 -5.75 -32.38 49.47
N VAL A 61 -6.32 -31.18 49.49
CA VAL A 61 -7.27 -30.71 48.46
C VAL A 61 -6.45 -30.20 47.29
N TYR A 62 -6.33 -31.01 46.24
CA TYR A 62 -5.62 -30.62 45.02
C TYR A 62 -6.51 -29.76 44.12
N LEU A 63 -6.54 -28.46 44.38
CA LEU A 63 -7.20 -27.45 43.53
C LEU A 63 -6.57 -27.29 42.14
N HIS A 64 -5.48 -28.02 41.86
CA HIS A 64 -4.79 -27.94 40.58
C HIS A 64 -5.67 -28.39 39.42
N GLU A 65 -6.50 -29.42 39.64
CA GLU A 65 -7.42 -29.93 38.63
C GLU A 65 -8.56 -28.93 38.34
N GLU A 66 -9.15 -28.34 39.39
CA GLU A 66 -10.17 -27.30 39.24
C GLU A 66 -9.62 -26.04 38.57
N LYS A 67 -8.38 -25.66 38.89
CA LYS A 67 -7.68 -24.54 38.24
C LYS A 67 -7.43 -24.83 36.76
N ARG A 68 -7.01 -26.06 36.42
CA ARG A 68 -6.79 -26.49 35.04
C ARG A 68 -8.10 -26.49 34.22
N ILE A 69 -9.21 -26.92 34.82
CA ILE A 69 -10.52 -26.89 34.18
C ILE A 69 -10.96 -25.44 33.95
N ARG A 70 -10.78 -24.55 34.93
CA ARG A 70 -11.10 -23.13 34.81
C ARG A 70 -10.26 -22.42 33.74
N GLU A 71 -8.94 -22.65 33.72
CA GLU A 71 -8.04 -22.11 32.69
C GLU A 71 -8.44 -22.61 31.29
N ALA A 72 -8.82 -23.89 31.15
CA ALA A 72 -9.30 -24.44 29.88
C ALA A 72 -10.65 -23.86 29.44
N GLU A 73 -11.53 -23.48 30.37
CA GLU A 73 -12.79 -22.79 30.06
C GLU A 73 -12.54 -21.33 29.65
N GLU A 74 -11.62 -20.64 30.33
CA GLU A 74 -11.17 -19.28 29.97
C GLU A 74 -10.52 -19.27 28.57
N ASP A 75 -9.67 -20.26 28.27
CA ASP A 75 -9.05 -20.41 26.95
C ASP A 75 -10.08 -20.67 25.84
N LYS A 76 -11.12 -21.48 26.11
CA LYS A 76 -12.23 -21.69 25.17
C LYS A 76 -12.99 -20.39 24.91
N LEU A 77 -13.24 -19.60 25.96
CA LEU A 77 -13.93 -18.32 25.84
C LEU A 77 -13.08 -17.32 25.03
N LEU A 78 -11.78 -17.27 25.28
CA LEU A 78 -10.83 -16.43 24.53
C LEU A 78 -10.78 -16.80 23.05
N ASN A 79 -10.74 -18.10 22.75
CA ASN A 79 -10.74 -18.58 21.35
C ASN A 79 -12.07 -18.22 20.66
N HIS A 80 -13.20 -18.44 21.34
CA HIS A 80 -14.50 -18.04 20.78
C HIS A 80 -14.56 -16.53 20.50
N TYR A 81 -14.04 -15.71 21.43
CA TYR A 81 -13.98 -14.26 21.24
C TYR A 81 -13.12 -13.87 20.03
N ARG A 82 -11.95 -14.50 19.86
CA ARG A 82 -11.08 -14.29 18.68
C ARG A 82 -11.79 -14.67 17.39
N ASP A 83 -12.42 -15.84 17.33
CA ASP A 83 -13.18 -16.28 16.16
C ASP A 83 -14.31 -15.29 15.82
N THR A 84 -15.05 -14.81 16.83
CA THR A 84 -16.11 -13.82 16.58
C THR A 84 -15.57 -12.49 16.06
N LYS A 85 -14.39 -12.07 16.52
CA LYS A 85 -13.72 -10.84 16.04
C LYS A 85 -13.23 -10.99 14.62
N ASP A 86 -12.59 -12.11 14.30
CA ASP A 86 -12.13 -12.40 12.94
C ASP A 86 -13.31 -12.46 11.96
N MET A 87 -14.42 -13.08 12.36
CA MET A 87 -15.65 -13.11 11.55
C MET A 87 -16.28 -11.72 11.39
N GLU A 88 -16.21 -10.85 12.39
CA GLU A 88 -16.69 -9.47 12.31
C GLU A 88 -15.82 -8.65 11.34
N GLU A 89 -14.50 -8.82 11.39
CA GLU A 89 -13.56 -8.16 10.48
C GLU A 89 -13.74 -8.62 9.04
N GLN A 90 -13.89 -9.92 8.81
CA GLN A 90 -14.21 -10.47 7.48
C GLN A 90 -15.50 -9.87 6.92
N ARG A 91 -16.57 -9.80 7.73
CA ARG A 91 -17.83 -9.17 7.31
C ARG A 91 -17.67 -7.70 6.94
N LYS A 92 -16.84 -6.94 7.67
CA LYS A 92 -16.53 -5.53 7.36
C LYS A 92 -15.76 -5.41 6.05
N GLN A 93 -14.77 -6.27 5.83
CA GLN A 93 -14.01 -6.30 4.58
C GLN A 93 -14.89 -6.64 3.38
N ASP A 94 -15.75 -7.67 3.50
CA ASP A 94 -16.70 -8.05 2.47
C ASP A 94 -17.69 -6.94 2.14
N ALA A 95 -18.21 -6.26 3.17
CA ALA A 95 -19.09 -5.10 3.00
C ALA A 95 -18.40 -3.95 2.25
N ALA A 96 -17.14 -3.65 2.61
CA ALA A 96 -16.35 -2.61 1.95
C ALA A 96 -16.06 -2.97 0.47
N LEU A 97 -15.69 -4.22 0.19
CA LEU A 97 -15.47 -4.71 -1.17
C LEU A 97 -16.75 -4.65 -2.01
N LYS A 98 -17.90 -4.99 -1.42
CA LYS A 98 -19.20 -4.89 -2.09
C LYS A 98 -19.56 -3.44 -2.40
N ALA A 99 -19.39 -2.52 -1.44
CA ALA A 99 -19.63 -1.09 -1.64
C ALA A 99 -18.74 -0.52 -2.76
N ALA A 100 -17.45 -0.87 -2.77
CA ALA A 100 -16.53 -0.46 -3.83
C ALA A 100 -16.92 -1.03 -5.20
N ARG A 101 -17.45 -2.26 -5.26
CA ARG A 101 -17.98 -2.84 -6.50
C ARG A 101 -19.20 -2.08 -7.00
N GLU A 102 -20.13 -1.73 -6.11
CA GLU A 102 -21.33 -0.96 -6.45
C GLU A 102 -20.96 0.44 -6.97
N GLU A 103 -19.98 1.11 -6.36
CA GLU A 103 -19.48 2.39 -6.84
C GLU A 103 -18.86 2.27 -8.24
N ARG A 104 -17.99 1.27 -8.47
CA ARG A 104 -17.41 1.01 -9.79
C ARG A 104 -18.48 0.70 -10.84
N GLN A 105 -19.53 -0.03 -10.47
CA GLN A 105 -20.66 -0.29 -11.36
C GLN A 105 -21.41 1.01 -11.72
N LYS A 106 -21.64 1.91 -10.77
CA LYS A 106 -22.25 3.23 -11.04
C LYS A 106 -21.39 4.05 -12.01
N VAL A 107 -20.07 4.09 -11.80
CA VAL A 107 -19.14 4.78 -12.70
C VAL A 107 -19.13 4.15 -14.09
N ALA A 108 -19.10 2.81 -14.18
CA ALA A 108 -19.15 2.10 -15.45
C ALA A 108 -20.45 2.37 -16.21
N ALA A 109 -21.60 2.34 -15.52
CA ALA A 109 -22.91 2.66 -16.09
C ALA A 109 -22.97 4.10 -16.60
N PHE A 110 -22.43 5.06 -15.84
CA PHE A 110 -22.34 6.45 -16.26
C PHE A 110 -21.47 6.62 -17.51
N ASN A 111 -20.29 6.02 -17.53
CA ASN A 111 -19.39 6.06 -18.68
C ASN A 111 -20.01 5.41 -19.92
N LEU A 112 -20.72 4.28 -19.74
CA LEU A 112 -21.46 3.62 -20.81
C LEU A 112 -22.55 4.53 -21.36
N GLY A 113 -23.33 5.18 -20.49
CA GLY A 113 -24.36 6.14 -20.90
C GLY A 113 -23.80 7.32 -21.70
N ILE A 114 -22.66 7.88 -21.29
CA ILE A 114 -21.95 8.92 -22.06
C ILE A 114 -21.49 8.38 -23.42
N ALA A 115 -20.91 7.18 -23.45
CA ALA A 115 -20.43 6.57 -24.69
C ALA A 115 -21.57 6.27 -25.66
N GLU A 116 -22.72 5.79 -25.16
CA GLU A 116 -23.94 5.57 -25.94
C GLU A 116 -24.53 6.88 -26.45
N ALA A 117 -24.68 7.90 -25.61
CA ALA A 117 -25.15 9.22 -26.05
C ALA A 117 -24.24 9.85 -27.11
N THR A 118 -22.93 9.65 -26.98
CA THR A 118 -21.95 10.12 -27.98
C THR A 118 -22.05 9.32 -29.28
N ARG A 119 -22.26 8.00 -29.21
CA ARG A 119 -22.48 7.14 -30.38
C ARG A 119 -23.79 7.48 -31.08
N ALA A 120 -24.89 7.69 -30.35
CA ALA A 120 -26.17 8.11 -30.88
C ALA A 120 -26.05 9.45 -31.61
N LYS A 121 -25.46 10.48 -30.98
CA LYS A 121 -25.20 11.77 -31.64
C LYS A 121 -24.35 11.65 -32.91
N LYS A 122 -23.39 10.72 -32.95
CA LYS A 122 -22.59 10.45 -34.14
C LYS A 122 -23.42 9.74 -35.22
N LEU A 123 -24.26 8.78 -34.82
CA LEU A 123 -25.12 8.03 -35.72
C LEU A 123 -26.20 8.93 -36.34
N ASP A 124 -26.88 9.76 -35.55
CA ASP A 124 -27.84 10.75 -36.01
C ASP A 124 -27.19 11.71 -37.01
N ARG A 125 -25.98 12.20 -36.71
CA ARG A 125 -25.21 13.04 -37.63
C ARG A 125 -24.80 12.34 -38.92
N THR A 126 -24.70 11.00 -38.92
CA THR A 126 -24.43 10.21 -40.13
C THR A 126 -25.70 9.78 -40.86
N GLN A 127 -26.86 9.72 -40.20
CA GLN A 127 -28.15 9.39 -40.80
C GLN A 127 -28.84 10.63 -41.39
N GLU A 128 -28.70 11.81 -40.78
CA GLU A 128 -29.15 13.11 -41.34
C GLU A 128 -28.40 13.51 -42.61
N LEU A 129 -27.27 12.86 -42.89
CA LEU A 129 -26.51 13.05 -44.10
C LEU A 129 -26.51 11.72 -44.88
N GLU A 130 -27.53 11.50 -45.71
CA GLU A 130 -27.40 10.60 -46.87
C GLU A 130 -26.30 11.17 -47.77
N ILE A 131 -25.04 10.91 -47.43
CA ILE A 131 -23.89 11.32 -48.26
C ILE A 131 -23.68 10.21 -49.29
N PRO A 132 -24.03 10.43 -50.58
CA PRO A 132 -23.56 9.54 -51.62
C PRO A 132 -22.03 9.55 -51.60
N ARG A 133 -21.43 8.36 -51.65
CA ARG A 133 -19.97 8.17 -51.61
C ARG A 133 -19.31 9.11 -52.61
N SER A 134 -18.56 10.08 -52.06
CA SER A 134 -17.75 11.09 -52.73
C SER A 134 -18.44 11.98 -53.79
N ILE A 135 -18.96 13.13 -53.35
CA ILE A 135 -19.11 14.32 -54.21
C ILE A 135 -18.06 15.35 -53.78
N ILE A 136 -17.10 15.65 -54.68
CA ILE A 136 -16.17 16.77 -54.50
C ILE A 136 -16.90 18.05 -54.91
N PHE A 137 -17.40 18.80 -53.93
CA PHE A 137 -18.04 20.09 -54.19
C PHE A 137 -16.99 21.16 -54.50
N ARG A 138 -17.00 21.70 -55.73
CA ARG A 138 -16.09 22.77 -56.21
C ARG A 138 -16.14 24.08 -55.40
N LYS A 139 -17.16 24.29 -54.56
CA LYS A 139 -17.35 25.51 -53.72
C LYS A 139 -17.55 25.18 -52.22
N ARG A 140 -16.81 24.20 -51.67
CA ARG A 140 -16.80 24.01 -50.20
C ARG A 140 -16.12 25.19 -49.53
N LEU A 141 -16.77 25.83 -48.55
CA LEU A 141 -16.09 26.73 -47.62
C LEU A 141 -15.01 25.92 -46.90
N ARG A 142 -13.76 26.42 -46.92
CA ARG A 142 -12.63 25.77 -46.23
C ARG A 142 -13.04 25.48 -44.80
N THR A 143 -12.81 24.25 -44.34
CA THR A 143 -12.91 23.91 -42.92
C THR A 143 -12.17 24.98 -42.11
N PRO A 144 -12.82 25.63 -41.13
CA PRO A 144 -12.19 26.70 -40.37
C PRO A 144 -10.85 26.22 -39.80
N PRO A 145 -9.79 27.01 -39.90
CA PRO A 145 -8.48 26.62 -39.39
C PRO A 145 -8.55 26.21 -37.92
N THR A 146 -7.83 25.15 -37.56
CA THR A 146 -7.86 24.56 -36.21
C THR A 146 -7.42 25.54 -35.12
N TYR A 147 -6.64 26.57 -35.45
CA TYR A 147 -6.17 27.57 -34.49
C TYR A 147 -7.29 28.32 -33.78
N ILE A 148 -8.46 28.46 -34.42
CA ILE A 148 -9.60 29.20 -33.86
C ILE A 148 -10.08 28.52 -32.56
N LYS A 149 -10.20 27.19 -32.57
CA LYS A 149 -10.61 26.43 -31.38
C LYS A 149 -9.44 26.16 -30.43
N GLN A 150 -8.22 26.07 -30.95
CA GLN A 150 -7.03 25.88 -30.10
C GLN A 150 -6.82 27.05 -29.14
N HIS A 151 -7.13 28.28 -29.55
CA HIS A 151 -7.06 29.44 -28.67
C HIS A 151 -8.06 29.36 -27.51
N ASP A 152 -9.29 28.90 -27.78
CA ASP A 152 -10.29 28.70 -26.72
C ASP A 152 -9.87 27.60 -25.75
N PHE A 153 -9.33 26.49 -26.26
CA PHE A 153 -8.80 25.41 -25.42
C PHE A 153 -7.58 25.85 -24.61
N ALA A 154 -6.68 26.65 -25.19
CA ALA A 154 -5.53 27.21 -24.47
C ALA A 154 -6.00 28.08 -23.29
N ARG A 155 -6.97 28.97 -23.53
CA ARG A 155 -7.56 29.79 -22.46
C ARG A 155 -8.22 28.96 -21.35
N GLN A 156 -8.93 27.88 -21.71
CA GLN A 156 -9.53 26.97 -20.73
C GLN A 156 -8.47 26.23 -19.91
N ILE A 157 -7.39 25.78 -20.54
CA ILE A 157 -6.26 25.13 -19.85
C ILE A 157 -5.57 26.11 -18.92
N GLU A 158 -5.32 27.34 -19.34
CA GLU A 158 -4.76 28.39 -18.49
C GLU A 158 -5.62 28.67 -17.26
N ALA A 159 -6.95 28.75 -17.44
CA ALA A 159 -7.89 28.90 -16.32
C ALA A 159 -7.80 27.72 -15.35
N GLN A 160 -7.77 26.48 -15.85
CA GLN A 160 -7.62 25.29 -15.02
C GLN A 160 -6.28 25.24 -14.28
N ILE A 161 -5.19 25.69 -14.90
CA ILE A 161 -3.88 25.78 -14.26
C ILE A 161 -3.93 26.80 -13.11
N LYS A 162 -4.55 27.96 -13.32
CA LYS A 162 -4.70 28.98 -12.28
C LYS A 162 -5.51 28.46 -11.10
N THR A 163 -6.67 27.85 -11.34
CA THR A 163 -7.49 27.27 -10.26
C THR A 163 -6.71 26.22 -9.47
N ARG A 164 -6.01 25.30 -10.16
CA ARG A 164 -5.17 24.31 -9.47
C ARG A 164 -4.02 24.91 -8.67
N GLN A 165 -3.45 26.02 -9.14
CA GLN A 165 -2.40 26.72 -8.39
C GLN A 165 -2.98 27.38 -7.13
N GLU A 166 -4.13 28.05 -7.24
CA GLU A 166 -4.85 28.65 -6.12
C GLU A 166 -5.23 27.61 -5.05
N GLU A 167 -5.77 26.46 -5.47
CA GLU A 167 -6.08 25.33 -4.57
C GLU A 167 -4.81 24.84 -3.84
N ARG A 168 -3.69 24.67 -4.55
CA ARG A 168 -2.41 24.28 -3.94
C ARG A 168 -1.89 25.31 -2.94
N TYR A 169 -2.05 26.60 -3.22
CA TYR A 169 -1.67 27.66 -2.29
C TYR A 169 -2.57 27.67 -1.05
N ALA A 170 -3.88 27.46 -1.22
CA ALA A 170 -4.84 27.36 -0.12
C ALA A 170 -4.52 26.14 0.77
N GLU A 171 -4.34 24.95 0.19
CA GLU A 171 -3.95 23.75 0.93
C GLU A 171 -2.64 23.92 1.69
N LYS A 172 -1.65 24.60 1.09
CA LYS A 172 -0.39 24.89 1.76
C LYS A 172 -0.61 25.85 2.93
N SER A 173 -1.38 26.92 2.73
CA SER A 173 -1.72 27.86 3.79
C SER A 173 -2.47 27.19 4.95
N ASP A 174 -3.40 26.28 4.65
CA ASP A 174 -4.16 25.54 5.67
C ASP A 174 -3.28 24.58 6.46
N LYS A 175 -2.34 23.91 5.78
CA LYS A 175 -1.32 23.07 6.44
C LYS A 175 -0.42 23.90 7.34
N ASP A 176 0.12 25.00 6.84
CA ASP A 176 0.99 25.90 7.60
C ASP A 176 0.25 26.50 8.80
N PHE A 177 -1.05 26.81 8.66
CA PHE A 177 -1.90 27.27 9.76
C PHE A 177 -2.11 26.18 10.81
N SER A 178 -2.40 24.95 10.38
CA SER A 178 -2.59 23.80 11.27
C SER A 178 -1.31 23.48 12.04
N GLU A 179 -0.15 23.49 11.38
CA GLU A 179 1.16 23.28 12.01
C GLU A 179 1.44 24.34 13.09
N ARG A 180 1.16 25.62 12.81
CA ARG A 180 1.32 26.70 13.80
C ARG A 180 0.39 26.50 15.00
N LEU A 181 -0.83 26.05 14.78
CA LEU A 181 -1.77 25.76 15.85
C LEU A 181 -1.26 24.62 16.75
N GLU A 182 -0.75 23.54 16.14
CA GLU A 182 -0.14 22.42 16.86
C GLU A 182 1.09 22.87 17.67
N GLN A 183 1.95 23.72 17.10
CA GLN A 183 3.09 24.29 17.81
C GLN A 183 2.68 25.12 19.03
N ILE A 184 1.61 25.93 18.92
CA ILE A 184 1.08 26.72 20.03
C ILE A 184 0.52 25.80 21.13
N GLN A 185 -0.26 24.78 20.76
CA GLN A 185 -0.79 23.81 21.72
C GLN A 185 0.34 23.08 22.46
N LEU A 186 1.39 22.67 21.74
CA LEU A 186 2.56 22.04 22.33
C LEU A 186 3.32 22.99 23.28
N ALA A 187 3.44 24.27 22.92
CA ALA A 187 4.05 25.26 23.79
C ALA A 187 3.23 25.47 25.08
N GLU A 188 1.90 25.46 24.98
CA GLU A 188 0.99 25.57 26.12
C GLU A 188 1.10 24.36 27.05
N THR A 189 1.11 23.13 26.53
CA THR A 189 1.27 21.92 27.35
C THR A 189 2.63 21.90 28.04
N LEU A 190 3.72 22.25 27.34
CA LEU A 190 5.05 22.37 27.95
C LEU A 190 5.11 23.45 29.03
N ALA A 191 4.39 24.56 28.87
CA ALA A 191 4.31 25.61 29.88
C ALA A 191 3.54 25.12 31.12
N GLN A 192 2.42 24.41 30.93
CA GLN A 192 1.65 23.80 32.03
C GLN A 192 2.48 22.74 32.78
N GLU A 193 3.21 21.88 32.06
CA GLU A 193 4.12 20.90 32.67
C GLU A 193 5.22 21.58 33.49
N ARG A 194 5.83 22.65 32.97
CA ARG A 194 6.84 23.45 33.71
C ARG A 194 6.25 24.08 34.95
N GLU A 195 5.04 24.64 34.88
CA GLU A 195 4.37 25.22 36.05
C GLU A 195 4.08 24.15 37.11
N ASN A 196 3.57 22.99 36.70
CA ASN A 196 3.31 21.85 37.58
C ASN A 196 4.60 21.34 38.23
N TYR A 197 5.69 21.24 37.46
CA TYR A 197 7.00 20.88 37.98
C TYR A 197 7.49 21.88 39.04
N LEU A 198 7.35 23.19 38.79
CA LEU A 198 7.72 24.22 39.76
C LEU A 198 6.86 24.18 41.02
N LYS A 199 5.54 23.96 40.88
CA LYS A 199 4.62 23.79 42.02
C LYS A 199 5.03 22.58 42.86
N ASN A 200 5.28 21.43 42.22
CA ASN A 200 5.72 20.20 42.89
C ASN A 200 7.06 20.39 43.58
N LYS A 201 8.03 21.06 42.92
CA LYS A 201 9.33 21.38 43.52
C LYS A 201 9.19 22.28 44.75
N ARG A 202 8.34 23.32 44.70
CA ARG A 202 8.04 24.17 45.87
C ARG A 202 7.39 23.37 46.99
N HIS A 203 6.44 22.49 46.66
CA HIS A 203 5.79 21.63 47.64
C HIS A 203 6.79 20.69 48.33
N GLN A 204 7.64 20.01 47.55
CA GLN A 204 8.72 19.15 48.07
C GLN A 204 9.72 19.93 48.93
N GLN A 205 10.10 21.14 48.52
CA GLN A 205 10.94 22.02 49.33
C GLN A 205 10.27 22.42 50.64
N GLY A 206 8.96 22.68 50.63
CA GLY A 206 8.17 22.94 51.83
C GLY A 206 8.13 21.73 52.77
N GLN A 207 7.89 20.53 52.23
CA GLN A 207 7.93 19.28 52.99
C GLN A 207 9.31 19.05 53.63
N LEU A 208 10.40 19.24 52.87
CA LEU A 208 11.75 19.10 53.38
C LEU A 208 12.05 20.12 54.49
N LYS A 209 11.68 21.40 54.29
CA LYS A 209 11.82 22.44 55.31
C LYS A 209 11.06 22.08 56.58
N ASN A 210 9.82 21.61 56.47
CA ASN A 210 9.02 21.19 57.61
C ASN A 210 9.64 19.98 58.32
N ALA A 211 10.15 18.98 57.57
CA ALA A 211 10.84 17.83 58.15
C ALA A 211 12.11 18.24 58.90
N LEU A 212 12.92 19.14 58.33
CA LEU A 212 14.11 19.69 58.98
C LEU A 212 13.76 20.53 60.21
N PHE A 213 12.72 21.36 60.13
CA PHE A 213 12.25 22.14 61.26
C PHE A 213 11.78 21.24 62.41
N ASN A 214 11.00 20.20 62.10
CA ASN A 214 10.59 19.20 63.08
C ASN A 214 11.80 18.47 63.67
N GLN A 215 12.80 18.10 62.85
CA GLN A 215 14.03 17.47 63.31
C GLN A 215 14.84 18.37 64.25
N ILE A 216 14.86 19.68 64.00
CA ILE A 216 15.51 20.67 64.88
C ILE A 216 14.73 20.81 66.20
N GLN A 217 13.39 20.89 66.14
CA GLN A 217 12.55 20.99 67.33
C GLN A 217 12.59 19.72 68.19
N SER A 218 12.68 18.55 67.56
CA SER A 218 12.76 17.25 68.23
C SER A 218 14.19 16.82 68.52
N LYS A 219 15.20 17.66 68.26
CA LYS A 219 16.60 17.33 68.49
C LYS A 219 16.83 17.26 70.01
N PRO A 220 17.19 16.08 70.56
CA PRO A 220 17.62 16.01 71.96
C PRO A 220 18.82 16.95 72.14
N ILE A 221 18.84 17.72 73.23
CA ILE A 221 20.01 18.51 73.59
C ILE A 221 21.12 17.51 73.93
N GLU A 222 22.02 17.28 72.98
CA GLU A 222 23.27 16.56 73.24
C GLU A 222 24.20 17.48 74.05
N PRO A 223 24.97 16.94 75.02
CA PRO A 223 25.98 17.70 75.75
C PRO A 223 26.97 18.31 74.74
N MET A 224 27.34 19.57 74.94
CA MET A 224 28.32 20.25 74.09
C MET A 224 29.64 19.49 74.12
N ASP A 225 29.95 18.81 73.02
CA ASP A 225 31.28 18.30 72.73
C ASP A 225 31.93 19.11 71.60
N GLN A 226 33.25 19.21 71.70
CA GLN A 226 34.15 20.23 71.16
C GLN A 226 34.10 20.46 69.63
N PRO A 227 34.55 21.65 69.15
CA PRO A 227 34.46 22.01 67.75
C PRO A 227 35.62 21.40 66.96
N ASP A 228 35.40 20.25 66.33
CA ASP A 228 36.30 19.74 65.29
C ASP A 228 35.50 18.98 64.22
N LYS A 229 34.68 19.71 63.46
CA LYS A 229 34.21 19.24 62.16
C LYS A 229 34.28 20.39 61.18
N THR A 230 35.33 20.35 60.35
CA THR A 230 35.43 21.17 59.15
C THR A 230 34.17 20.99 58.32
N LEU A 231 33.40 22.07 58.19
CA LEU A 231 32.27 22.10 57.28
C LEU A 231 32.80 21.91 55.86
N PHE A 232 32.31 20.87 55.18
CA PHE A 232 32.39 20.75 53.73
C PHE A 232 31.98 22.08 53.09
N GLY A 233 32.85 22.66 52.26
CA GLY A 233 32.57 23.93 51.57
C GLY A 233 33.74 24.90 51.39
N LEU A 234 34.99 24.44 51.43
CA LEU A 234 36.04 25.19 50.76
C LEU A 234 35.73 25.12 49.26
N ASN A 235 35.60 26.27 48.60
CA ASN A 235 35.44 26.33 47.15
C ASN A 235 36.68 25.70 46.50
N ASP A 236 36.60 24.41 46.16
CA ASP A 236 37.62 23.69 45.37
C ASP A 236 37.57 24.12 43.90
N MET A 237 37.55 25.43 43.65
CA MET A 237 37.73 26.01 42.33
C MET A 237 38.86 27.02 42.45
N SER A 238 40.11 26.55 42.36
CA SER A 238 41.24 27.43 42.13
C SER A 238 40.99 28.24 40.85
N THR A 239 41.61 29.41 40.75
CA THR A 239 41.53 30.25 39.54
C THR A 239 41.98 29.49 38.28
N GLU A 240 42.91 28.56 38.44
CA GLU A 240 43.39 27.67 37.38
C GLU A 240 42.33 26.68 36.92
N GLU A 241 41.58 26.06 37.83
CA GLU A 241 40.54 25.08 37.48
C GLU A 241 39.31 25.76 36.83
N LEU A 242 39.07 27.03 37.18
CA LEU A 242 38.09 27.86 36.49
C LEU A 242 38.53 28.20 35.05
N GLN A 243 39.82 28.51 34.84
CA GLN A 243 40.38 28.76 33.51
C GLN A 243 40.40 27.49 32.65
N ARG A 244 40.77 26.35 33.24
CA ARG A 244 40.74 25.04 32.57
C ARG A 244 39.34 24.70 32.06
N ARG A 245 38.30 24.94 32.87
CA ARG A 245 36.89 24.75 32.44
C ARG A 245 36.50 25.69 31.31
N ARG A 246 36.93 26.95 31.34
CA ARG A 246 36.67 27.91 30.25
C ARG A 246 37.32 27.48 28.95
N LEU A 247 38.58 27.05 28.98
CA LEU A 247 39.29 26.54 27.81
C LEU A 247 38.63 25.27 27.26
N HIS A 248 38.28 24.33 28.14
CA HIS A 248 37.57 23.11 27.76
C HIS A 248 36.21 23.40 27.13
N ALA A 249 35.45 24.36 27.66
CA ALA A 249 34.18 24.79 27.07
C ALA A 249 34.37 25.42 25.67
N ILE A 250 35.42 26.23 25.47
CA ILE A 250 35.75 26.80 24.17
C ILE A 250 36.14 25.70 23.16
N ASP A 251 36.91 24.71 23.58
CA ASP A 251 37.30 23.59 22.72
C ASP A 251 36.11 22.71 22.35
N ILE A 252 35.18 22.44 23.29
CA ILE A 252 33.92 21.73 22.98
C ILE A 252 33.14 22.50 21.91
N VAL A 253 32.92 23.80 22.09
CA VAL A 253 32.15 24.61 21.14
C VAL A 253 32.83 24.64 19.77
N ARG A 254 34.17 24.67 19.70
CA ARG A 254 34.92 24.57 18.45
C ARG A 254 34.67 23.23 17.75
N GLN A 255 34.77 22.12 18.48
CA GLN A 255 34.52 20.78 17.95
C GLN A 255 33.07 20.62 17.48
N GLU A 256 32.09 21.13 18.22
CA GLU A 256 30.68 21.11 17.83
C GLU A 256 30.46 21.87 16.52
N LYS A 257 31.08 23.05 16.36
CA LYS A 257 31.00 23.83 15.12
C LYS A 257 31.59 23.05 13.94
N GLU A 258 32.76 22.43 14.11
CA GLU A 258 33.39 21.61 13.07
C GLU A 258 32.52 20.42 12.67
N LEU A 259 31.88 19.74 13.63
CA LEU A 259 30.95 18.64 13.35
C LEU A 259 29.71 19.10 12.59
N ILE A 260 29.17 20.28 12.92
CA ILE A 260 28.05 20.87 12.20
C ILE A 260 28.46 21.21 10.76
N GLU A 261 29.61 21.85 10.56
CA GLU A 261 30.13 22.17 9.22
C GLU A 261 30.38 20.90 8.39
N GLN A 262 30.95 19.85 8.99
CA GLN A 262 31.14 18.56 8.33
C GLN A 262 29.80 17.93 7.94
N ARG A 263 28.80 17.96 8.82
CA ARG A 263 27.46 17.44 8.53
C ARG A 263 26.79 18.21 7.38
N GLN A 264 26.91 19.53 7.37
CA GLN A 264 26.40 20.38 6.28
C GLN A 264 27.09 20.05 4.94
N ARG A 265 28.42 19.90 4.94
CA ARG A 265 29.17 19.47 3.74
C ARG A 265 28.72 18.10 3.25
N GLN A 266 28.55 17.13 4.15
CA GLN A 266 28.07 15.79 3.79
C GLN A 266 26.65 15.82 3.22
N GLN A 267 25.76 16.65 3.77
CA GLN A 267 24.41 16.84 3.23
C GLN A 267 24.45 17.45 1.83
N LEU A 268 25.27 18.47 1.61
CA LEU A 268 25.44 19.08 0.29
C LEU A 268 25.99 18.08 -0.74
N LEU A 269 26.98 17.28 -0.37
CA LEU A 269 27.53 16.23 -1.24
C LEU A 269 26.49 15.17 -1.61
N LYS A 270 25.65 14.77 -0.65
CA LYS A 270 24.52 13.86 -0.91
C LYS A 270 23.53 14.46 -1.89
N GLN A 271 23.14 15.72 -1.70
CA GLN A 271 22.24 16.43 -2.62
C GLN A 271 22.81 16.52 -4.03
N ILE A 272 24.10 16.85 -4.18
CA ILE A 272 24.76 16.88 -5.49
C ILE A 272 24.72 15.51 -6.15
N HIS A 273 25.04 14.45 -5.39
CA HIS A 273 25.02 13.08 -5.91
C HIS A 273 23.62 12.62 -6.34
N GLU A 274 22.60 12.95 -5.54
CA GLU A 274 21.19 12.70 -5.87
C GLU A 274 20.79 13.44 -7.14
N GLN A 275 21.15 14.72 -7.28
CA GLN A 275 20.89 15.51 -8.49
C GLN A 275 21.58 14.92 -9.72
N GLU A 276 22.83 14.48 -9.62
CA GLU A 276 23.53 13.83 -10.73
C GLU A 276 22.85 12.52 -11.15
N TYR A 277 22.33 11.75 -10.18
CA TYR A 277 21.58 10.53 -10.45
C TYR A 277 20.25 10.84 -11.14
N GLU A 278 19.50 11.82 -10.64
CA GLU A 278 18.23 12.26 -11.23
C GLU A 278 18.41 12.74 -12.67
N LEU A 279 19.46 13.54 -12.94
CA LEU A 279 19.76 14.01 -14.29
C LEU A 279 20.06 12.84 -15.25
N LYS A 280 20.87 11.87 -14.81
CA LYS A 280 21.15 10.66 -15.61
C LYS A 280 19.88 9.85 -15.88
N ALA A 281 19.01 9.69 -14.87
CA ALA A 281 17.74 9.00 -15.04
C ALA A 281 16.82 9.74 -16.02
N LEU A 282 16.77 11.08 -15.98
CA LEU A 282 16.00 11.90 -16.91
C LEU A 282 16.51 11.76 -18.35
N ASP A 283 17.82 11.73 -18.56
CA ASP A 283 18.41 11.54 -19.89
C ASP A 283 18.05 10.16 -20.47
N ILE A 284 18.13 9.09 -19.65
CA ILE A 284 17.72 7.74 -20.05
C ILE A 284 16.24 7.73 -20.43
N MET A 285 15.36 8.28 -19.59
CA MET A 285 13.92 8.33 -19.88
C MET A 285 13.61 9.13 -21.14
N LYS A 286 14.31 10.24 -21.38
CA LYS A 286 14.16 11.04 -22.59
C LYS A 286 14.53 10.23 -23.84
N ASP A 287 15.65 9.52 -23.80
CA ASP A 287 16.09 8.67 -24.91
C ASP A 287 15.11 7.53 -25.17
N ASP A 288 14.58 6.90 -24.11
CA ASP A 288 13.55 5.86 -24.21
C ASP A 288 12.27 6.39 -24.87
N LEU A 289 11.78 7.56 -24.45
CA LEU A 289 10.60 8.19 -25.04
C LEU A 289 10.80 8.56 -26.51
N ILE A 290 11.99 9.03 -26.87
CA ILE A 290 12.35 9.32 -28.26
C ILE A 290 12.39 8.02 -29.06
N SER A 291 12.98 6.95 -28.53
CA SER A 291 13.05 5.62 -29.15
C SER A 291 11.65 5.05 -29.37
N GLU A 292 10.78 5.10 -28.36
CA GLU A 292 9.40 4.62 -28.43
C GLU A 292 8.59 5.38 -29.51
N ARG A 293 8.77 6.70 -29.60
CA ARG A 293 8.13 7.53 -30.64
C ARG A 293 8.60 7.13 -32.04
N ARG A 294 9.90 6.94 -32.24
CA ARG A 294 10.45 6.48 -33.53
C ARG A 294 9.88 5.12 -33.90
N GLU A 295 9.83 4.20 -32.95
CA GLU A 295 9.34 2.85 -33.16
C GLU A 295 7.84 2.82 -33.47
N ARG A 296 7.02 3.61 -32.76
CA ARG A 296 5.60 3.79 -33.08
C ARG A 296 5.42 4.29 -34.51
N HIS A 297 6.14 5.34 -34.88
CA HIS A 297 6.08 5.88 -36.24
C HIS A 297 6.52 4.84 -37.29
N ARG A 298 7.56 4.04 -37.00
CA ARG A 298 8.02 2.97 -37.88
C ARG A 298 6.94 1.90 -38.08
N ARG A 299 6.24 1.49 -37.02
CA ARG A 299 5.12 0.54 -37.09
C ARG A 299 3.96 1.09 -37.92
N ASP A 300 3.56 2.34 -37.66
CA ASP A 300 2.46 2.99 -38.37
C ASP A 300 2.77 3.12 -39.87
N LEU A 301 4.00 3.53 -40.20
CA LEU A 301 4.46 3.60 -41.59
C LEU A 301 4.47 2.23 -42.26
N LYS A 302 4.90 1.17 -41.55
CA LYS A 302 4.89 -0.19 -42.08
C LYS A 302 3.47 -0.67 -42.37
N ILE A 303 2.55 -0.45 -41.42
CA ILE A 303 1.13 -0.79 -41.60
C ILE A 303 0.55 -0.06 -42.80
N ARG A 304 0.79 1.26 -42.90
CA ARG A 304 0.30 2.05 -44.03
C ARG A 304 0.84 1.53 -45.36
N LYS A 305 2.14 1.27 -45.47
CA LYS A 305 2.75 0.72 -46.68
C LYS A 305 2.19 -0.65 -47.06
N ASN A 306 1.95 -1.51 -46.07
CA ASN A 306 1.34 -2.82 -46.32
C ASN A 306 -0.08 -2.66 -46.86
N LEU A 307 -0.89 -1.79 -46.25
CA LEU A 307 -2.24 -1.51 -46.72
C LEU A 307 -2.24 -0.90 -48.13
N GLU A 308 -1.31 0.01 -48.44
CA GLU A 308 -1.14 0.56 -49.79
C GLU A 308 -0.84 -0.55 -50.81
N SER A 309 0.09 -1.47 -50.50
CA SER A 309 0.38 -2.63 -51.34
C SER A 309 -0.81 -3.58 -51.49
N ASP A 310 -1.52 -3.88 -50.41
CA ASP A 310 -2.71 -4.75 -50.42
C ASP A 310 -3.82 -4.14 -51.27
N TRP A 311 -3.99 -2.81 -51.22
CA TRP A 311 -4.95 -2.09 -52.05
C TRP A 311 -4.61 -2.17 -53.53
N ILE A 312 -3.33 -1.99 -53.90
CA ILE A 312 -2.87 -2.14 -55.29
C ILE A 312 -3.14 -3.57 -55.77
N ASN A 313 -2.76 -4.58 -54.98
CA ASN A 313 -2.99 -5.98 -55.31
C ASN A 313 -4.48 -6.31 -55.44
N ALA A 314 -5.33 -5.77 -54.57
CA ALA A 314 -6.78 -5.97 -54.62
C ALA A 314 -7.40 -5.28 -55.83
N MET A 315 -6.92 -4.09 -56.20
CA MET A 315 -7.33 -3.38 -57.41
C MET A 315 -6.96 -4.17 -58.67
N ASP A 316 -5.72 -4.64 -58.77
CA ASP A 316 -5.26 -5.47 -59.89
C ASP A 316 -6.05 -6.79 -59.96
N GLY A 317 -6.28 -7.43 -58.81
CA GLY A 317 -7.09 -8.63 -58.72
C GLY A 317 -8.54 -8.40 -59.14
N LYS A 318 -9.13 -7.24 -58.83
CA LYS A 318 -10.45 -6.87 -59.33
C LYS A 318 -10.42 -6.64 -60.83
N HIS A 319 -9.45 -5.90 -61.35
CA HIS A 319 -9.34 -5.63 -62.79
C HIS A 319 -9.29 -6.92 -63.59
N LYS A 320 -8.47 -7.89 -63.17
CA LYS A 320 -8.40 -9.21 -63.79
C LYS A 320 -9.74 -9.95 -63.77
N ARG A 321 -10.44 -9.94 -62.63
CA ARG A 321 -11.79 -10.54 -62.54
C ARG A 321 -12.80 -9.85 -63.44
N ASP A 322 -12.80 -8.53 -63.50
CA ASP A 322 -13.69 -7.74 -64.36
C ASP A 322 -13.36 -8.01 -65.86
N GLU A 323 -12.09 -8.21 -66.21
CA GLU A 323 -11.65 -8.61 -67.54
C GLU A 323 -12.09 -10.04 -67.88
N ASP A 324 -11.90 -10.99 -66.97
CA ASP A 324 -12.35 -12.38 -67.12
C ASP A 324 -13.87 -12.43 -67.30
N GLU A 325 -14.64 -11.66 -66.52
CA GLU A 325 -16.09 -11.55 -66.65
C GLU A 325 -16.49 -10.92 -67.99
N ARG A 326 -15.79 -9.88 -68.45
CA ARG A 326 -16.03 -9.30 -69.79
C ARG A 326 -15.73 -10.30 -70.91
N MET A 327 -14.67 -11.08 -70.79
CA MET A 327 -14.33 -12.13 -71.75
C MET A 327 -15.38 -13.24 -71.73
N HIS A 328 -15.86 -13.61 -70.55
CA HIS A 328 -16.95 -14.56 -70.36
C HIS A 328 -18.26 -14.07 -70.98
N LEU A 329 -18.62 -12.80 -70.83
CA LEU A 329 -19.81 -12.21 -71.46
C LEU A 329 -19.70 -12.12 -72.99
N LYS A 330 -18.49 -12.01 -73.53
CA LYS A 330 -18.21 -11.99 -74.97
C LYS A 330 -18.01 -13.38 -75.57
N ALA A 331 -17.94 -14.42 -74.74
CA ALA A 331 -17.76 -15.78 -75.21
C ALA A 331 -18.98 -16.19 -76.06
N PRO A 332 -18.78 -16.76 -77.26
CA PRO A 332 -19.89 -17.27 -78.06
C PRO A 332 -20.67 -18.35 -77.32
N GLN A 333 -21.98 -18.41 -77.57
CA GLN A 333 -22.90 -19.41 -77.00
C GLN A 333 -22.34 -20.83 -77.22
N GLY A 334 -22.30 -21.64 -76.16
CA GLY A 334 -21.81 -23.03 -76.19
C GLY A 334 -20.46 -23.26 -75.52
N ILE A 335 -19.86 -22.25 -74.86
CA ILE A 335 -18.60 -22.41 -74.12
C ILE A 335 -18.84 -22.78 -72.66
N LEU A 336 -19.93 -22.30 -72.06
CA LEU A 336 -20.26 -22.70 -70.70
C LEU A 336 -20.77 -24.15 -70.70
N VAL A 337 -20.35 -24.92 -69.69
CA VAL A 337 -20.73 -26.33 -69.53
C VAL A 337 -22.24 -26.54 -69.60
N HIS A 338 -23.04 -25.59 -69.11
CA HIS A 338 -24.50 -25.69 -69.17
C HIS A 338 -25.04 -25.54 -70.61
N GLU A 339 -24.44 -24.69 -71.44
CA GLU A 339 -24.81 -24.48 -72.85
C GLU A 339 -24.34 -25.66 -73.72
N GLN A 340 -23.21 -26.28 -73.39
CA GLN A 340 -22.75 -27.53 -74.04
C GLN A 340 -23.72 -28.69 -73.80
N CYS A 341 -24.37 -28.71 -72.63
CA CYS A 341 -25.37 -29.71 -72.29
C CYS A 341 -26.71 -29.51 -73.03
N ASP A 342 -26.95 -28.37 -73.67
CA ASP A 342 -28.21 -28.10 -74.40
C ASP A 342 -28.30 -28.84 -75.74
N GLN A 343 -27.17 -29.34 -76.27
CA GLN A 343 -27.14 -30.21 -77.45
C GLN A 343 -27.68 -31.61 -77.17
N TYR A 344 -27.75 -32.01 -75.91
CA TYR A 344 -28.23 -33.33 -75.49
C TYR A 344 -29.71 -33.25 -75.07
N ARG A 345 -30.55 -34.11 -75.63
CA ARG A 345 -31.97 -34.19 -75.25
C ARG A 345 -32.09 -34.64 -73.80
N ARG A 346 -32.56 -33.73 -72.94
CA ARG A 346 -32.85 -34.02 -71.52
C ARG A 346 -33.98 -35.06 -71.45
N CYS A 347 -33.83 -36.08 -70.59
CA CYS A 347 -34.89 -37.06 -70.36
C CYS A 347 -36.07 -36.41 -69.59
N ALA A 348 -37.26 -37.01 -69.64
CA ALA A 348 -38.48 -36.47 -69.03
C ALA A 348 -38.39 -36.25 -67.50
N GLN A 349 -37.42 -36.86 -66.80
CA GLN A 349 -37.16 -36.56 -65.39
C GLN A 349 -36.33 -35.28 -65.19
N CYS A 350 -35.44 -34.96 -66.13
CA CYS A 350 -34.57 -33.78 -66.08
C CYS A 350 -35.22 -32.51 -66.67
N GLN A 351 -36.38 -32.64 -67.32
CA GLN A 351 -37.22 -31.52 -67.79
C GLN A 351 -38.20 -31.00 -66.71
N ARG A 352 -38.14 -31.56 -65.49
CA ARG A 352 -38.98 -31.08 -64.38
C ARG A 352 -38.52 -29.68 -63.98
N ASN A 353 -39.49 -28.79 -63.81
CA ASN A 353 -39.28 -27.39 -63.54
C ASN A 353 -38.34 -27.17 -62.35
N LEU A 354 -37.32 -26.32 -62.50
CA LEU A 354 -36.33 -26.01 -61.46
C LEU A 354 -36.93 -25.20 -60.30
N ASP A 355 -38.15 -24.66 -60.48
CA ASP A 355 -38.94 -23.99 -59.44
C ASP A 355 -39.54 -24.96 -58.41
N ASN A 356 -39.24 -26.25 -58.48
CA ASN A 356 -39.61 -27.19 -57.44
C ASN A 356 -38.68 -27.00 -56.22
N TYR A 357 -38.97 -26.00 -55.41
CA TYR A 357 -38.39 -25.79 -54.09
C TYR A 357 -38.87 -26.87 -53.10
N GLY A 358 -38.46 -28.12 -53.32
CA GLY A 358 -38.26 -29.13 -52.28
C GLY A 358 -39.43 -29.43 -51.34
N LYS A 359 -40.70 -29.32 -51.77
CA LYS A 359 -41.84 -29.63 -50.87
C LYS A 359 -42.20 -31.11 -50.77
N THR A 360 -41.62 -32.00 -51.58
CA THR A 360 -41.89 -33.43 -51.48
C THR A 360 -40.68 -34.23 -51.93
N ASN A 361 -39.72 -34.45 -51.02
CA ASN A 361 -38.85 -35.64 -50.97
C ASN A 361 -37.91 -35.58 -49.76
N VAL A 362 -38.46 -35.21 -48.59
CA VAL A 362 -37.88 -35.63 -47.32
C VAL A 362 -38.70 -36.85 -46.94
N TRP A 363 -38.13 -38.04 -47.09
CA TRP A 363 -38.75 -39.25 -46.55
C TRP A 363 -38.93 -39.04 -45.05
N SER A 364 -40.06 -39.45 -44.48
CA SER A 364 -40.43 -39.21 -43.08
C SER A 364 -39.39 -39.68 -42.05
N ASP A 365 -38.44 -40.49 -42.51
CA ASP A 365 -37.44 -41.15 -41.68
C ASP A 365 -36.06 -40.46 -41.73
N THR A 366 -35.87 -39.43 -42.57
CA THR A 366 -34.58 -38.71 -42.61
C THR A 366 -34.56 -37.49 -41.71
N ARG A 367 -33.65 -37.45 -40.74
CA ARG A 367 -33.49 -36.32 -39.80
C ARG A 367 -32.14 -35.66 -39.99
N TYR A 368 -32.17 -34.35 -40.27
CA TYR A 368 -30.96 -33.54 -40.30
C TYR A 368 -30.40 -33.36 -38.89
N ILE A 369 -29.18 -33.86 -38.65
CA ILE A 369 -28.45 -33.64 -37.40
C ILE A 369 -27.56 -32.40 -37.59
N PRO A 370 -27.77 -31.30 -36.82
CA PRO A 370 -26.97 -30.09 -36.95
C PRO A 370 -25.48 -30.41 -36.70
N GLY A 371 -24.63 -30.17 -37.71
CA GLY A 371 -23.18 -30.41 -37.64
C GLY A 371 -22.67 -31.57 -38.51
N ALA A 372 -23.55 -32.39 -39.09
CA ALA A 372 -23.18 -33.43 -40.06
C ALA A 372 -23.48 -32.99 -41.51
N ARG A 373 -22.60 -33.35 -42.45
CA ARG A 373 -22.80 -33.08 -43.90
C ARG A 373 -23.63 -34.15 -44.62
N ILE A 374 -24.17 -35.13 -43.91
CA ILE A 374 -25.00 -36.20 -44.48
C ILE A 374 -26.34 -36.28 -43.75
N MET A 375 -27.41 -36.51 -44.53
CA MET A 375 -28.73 -36.86 -44.00
C MET A 375 -28.75 -38.37 -43.76
N VAL A 376 -29.22 -38.79 -42.58
CA VAL A 376 -29.52 -40.20 -42.26
C VAL A 376 -31.01 -40.37 -42.37
#